data_AF-A0A2N6NVM7-F1
#
_entry.id   AF-A0A2N6NVM7-F1
#
_cell.length_a   1.000
_cell.length_b   1.000
_cell.length_c   1.000
_cell.angle_alpha   90.00
_cell.angle_beta   90.00
_cell.angle_gamma   90.00
#
_symmetry.space_group_name_H-M   'P 1'
#
loop_
_entity.id
_entity.type
_entity.pdbx_description
1 polymer ?
#
loop_
_entity_poly.entity_id
_entity_poly.type
_entity_poly.pdbx_seq_one_letter_code
_entity_poly.pdbx_strand_id
1 'polypeptide(L)'
;MLLELLECEKAVRSRLLQSILDILLELRSVEFDRIGSLMPGNSDEEPVVGNLLTFGANAIPGARLPTFATGQEYMQSQYDMVLQHTAMPCEGLGEETARRELFAAHSLQKYFTVPDAVNNGPFVLHHPDLLLGNIIVNDDMEIQGIIDWEFANVVPLPLFMPPLWAIGSDSVWLASYFWSEITYGILRGDRYQTFRKEWDRLNPDILATMYIAQIMRHPTDLCSVFRRFSAQHLFGNDVDQAESDFFEANEALAAEARRRAMINGTIDVPT
;
A
#
# COMPACT_ATOMS: atom_id res chain seq x y z
N MET A 1 13.21 16.12 3.75
CA MET A 1 12.38 15.60 4.86
C MET A 1 12.94 14.37 5.58
N LEU A 2 12.92 13.13 5.03
CA LEU A 2 13.41 11.96 5.79
C LEU A 2 14.91 12.06 6.13
N LEU A 3 15.73 12.58 5.21
CA LEU A 3 17.15 12.86 5.44
C LEU A 3 17.35 13.95 6.51
N GLU A 4 16.55 15.03 6.48
CA GLU A 4 16.58 16.06 7.53
C GLU A 4 16.22 15.47 8.90
N LEU A 5 15.23 14.57 8.98
CA LEU A 5 14.87 13.90 10.24
C LEU A 5 16.00 12.99 10.77
N LEU A 6 16.85 12.46 9.89
CA LEU A 6 18.05 11.72 10.30
C LEU A 6 19.12 12.63 10.90
N GLU A 7 19.23 13.85 10.40
CA GLU A 7 20.17 14.86 10.90
C GLU A 7 19.76 15.39 12.29
N CYS A 8 18.48 15.27 12.67
CA CYS A 8 18.02 15.61 14.01
C CYS A 8 18.68 14.74 15.10
N GLU A 9 18.81 15.33 16.30
CA GLU A 9 19.24 14.60 17.48
C GLU A 9 18.38 13.36 17.71
N LYS A 10 19.00 12.25 18.12
CA LYS A 10 18.30 10.98 18.33
C LYS A 10 17.11 11.12 19.28
N ALA A 11 17.26 11.89 20.36
CA ALA A 11 16.19 12.10 21.33
C ALA A 11 14.97 12.81 20.71
N VAL A 12 15.20 13.81 19.86
CA VAL A 12 14.15 14.54 19.13
C VAL A 12 13.42 13.59 18.18
N ARG A 13 14.16 12.86 17.34
CA ARG A 13 13.58 11.88 16.42
C ARG A 13 12.77 10.80 17.15
N SER A 14 13.30 10.26 18.25
CA SER A 14 12.60 9.24 19.04
C SER A 14 11.29 9.75 19.62
N ARG A 15 11.23 11.01 20.09
CA ARG A 15 9.98 11.63 20.57
C ARG A 15 8.95 11.77 19.45
N LEU A 16 9.34 12.30 18.29
CA LEU A 16 8.44 12.43 17.14
C LEU A 16 7.87 11.06 16.74
N LEU A 17 8.73 10.05 16.57
CA LEU A 17 8.29 8.70 16.20
C LEU A 17 7.35 8.09 17.25
N GLN A 18 7.57 8.37 18.53
CA GLN A 18 6.67 7.96 19.60
C GLN A 18 5.29 8.64 19.50
N SER A 19 5.26 9.95 19.24
CA SER A 19 4.00 10.67 19.00
C SER A 19 3.24 10.14 17.78
N ILE A 20 3.95 9.79 16.70
CA ILE A 20 3.35 9.13 15.53
C ILE A 20 2.75 7.77 15.93
N LEU A 21 3.44 6.97 16.75
CA LEU A 21 2.92 5.70 17.24
C LEU A 21 1.69 5.87 18.14
N ASP A 22 1.64 6.91 18.97
CA ASP A 22 0.48 7.22 19.80
C ASP A 22 -0.74 7.58 18.93
N ILE A 23 -0.56 8.43 17.91
CA ILE A 23 -1.60 8.74 16.92
C ILE A 23 -2.07 7.50 16.17
N LEU A 24 -1.14 6.66 15.70
CA LEU A 24 -1.50 5.42 15.00
C LEU A 24 -2.29 4.49 15.93
N LEU A 25 -1.96 4.45 17.22
CA LEU A 25 -2.71 3.66 18.20
C LEU A 25 -4.13 4.19 18.39
N GLU A 26 -4.31 5.51 18.39
CA GLU A 26 -5.63 6.16 18.39
C GLU A 26 -6.41 5.81 17.12
N LEU A 27 -5.82 5.97 15.93
CA LEU A 27 -6.46 5.62 14.66
C LEU A 27 -6.88 4.16 14.58
N ARG A 28 -6.00 3.25 15.05
CA ARG A 28 -6.30 1.83 15.13
C ARG A 28 -7.60 1.60 15.93
N SER A 29 -7.83 2.36 17.00
CA SER A 29 -9.02 2.18 17.86
C SER A 29 -10.34 2.66 17.23
N VAL A 30 -10.28 3.36 16.09
CA VAL A 30 -11.46 3.86 15.37
C VAL A 30 -11.93 2.80 14.37
N GLU A 31 -12.99 2.08 14.73
CA GLU A 31 -13.56 0.99 13.95
C GLU A 31 -14.88 1.37 13.26
N PHE A 32 -15.14 0.78 12.10
CA PHE A 32 -16.36 0.96 11.31
C PHE A 32 -16.92 -0.37 10.82
N ASP A 33 -18.21 -0.40 10.50
CA ASP A 33 -18.92 -1.60 10.02
C ASP A 33 -18.71 -1.86 8.51
N ARG A 34 -18.14 -0.90 7.78
CA ARG A 34 -17.93 -0.98 6.32
C ARG A 34 -16.61 -0.35 5.93
N ILE A 35 -16.06 -0.83 4.82
CA ILE A 35 -14.87 -0.28 4.17
C ILE A 35 -15.32 0.79 3.15
N GLY A 36 -14.71 1.97 3.22
CA GLY A 36 -14.99 3.12 2.36
C GLY A 36 -14.15 4.33 2.76
N SER A 37 -14.40 5.48 2.14
CA SER A 37 -13.72 6.73 2.54
C SER A 37 -14.48 7.47 3.62
N LEU A 38 -13.73 8.15 4.49
CA LEU A 38 -14.31 9.05 5.47
C LEU A 38 -14.77 10.32 4.76
N MET A 39 -16.07 10.59 4.78
CA MET A 39 -16.68 11.73 4.09
C MET A 39 -17.42 12.61 5.10
N PRO A 40 -17.53 13.93 4.85
CA PRO A 40 -18.42 14.78 5.63
C PRO A 40 -19.85 14.25 5.55
N GLY A 41 -20.52 14.13 6.70
CA GLY A 41 -21.94 13.80 6.75
C GLY A 41 -22.82 15.04 6.76
N ASN A 42 -23.94 14.96 7.48
CA ASN A 42 -24.88 16.08 7.59
C ASN A 42 -24.38 17.19 8.52
N SER A 43 -23.39 16.89 9.35
CA SER A 43 -22.70 17.83 10.25
C SER A 43 -21.24 17.40 10.42
N ASP A 44 -20.41 18.30 10.95
CA ASP A 44 -18.99 18.02 11.25
C ASP A 44 -18.82 16.93 12.33
N GLU A 45 -19.85 16.68 13.14
CA GLU A 45 -19.84 15.68 14.22
C GLU A 45 -20.30 14.29 13.76
N GLU A 46 -20.83 14.16 12.54
CA GLU A 46 -21.41 12.93 12.02
C GLU A 46 -20.75 12.52 10.68
N PRO A 47 -19.45 12.16 10.66
CA PRO A 47 -18.82 11.68 9.44
C PRO A 47 -19.47 10.37 8.96
N VAL A 48 -19.49 10.18 7.66
CA VAL A 48 -20.07 8.98 7.03
C VAL A 48 -19.00 8.21 6.26
N VAL A 49 -19.19 6.89 6.14
CA VAL A 49 -18.37 6.05 5.27
C VAL A 49 -18.99 6.02 3.88
N GLY A 50 -18.38 6.76 2.95
CA GLY A 50 -18.80 6.87 1.56
C GLY A 50 -18.03 5.97 0.61
N ASN A 51 -18.31 6.10 -0.69
CA ASN A 51 -17.58 5.42 -1.76
C ASN A 51 -16.07 5.56 -1.57
N LEU A 52 -15.34 4.48 -1.79
CA LEU A 52 -13.91 4.42 -1.53
C LEU A 52 -13.12 5.29 -2.51
N LEU A 53 -12.29 6.17 -1.98
CA LEU A 53 -11.28 6.95 -2.66
C LEU A 53 -9.90 6.40 -2.31
N THR A 54 -9.11 6.08 -3.33
CA THR A 54 -7.71 5.66 -3.19
C THR A 54 -6.84 6.36 -4.24
N PHE A 55 -5.54 6.47 -3.99
CA PHE A 55 -4.57 6.93 -4.99
C PHE A 55 -4.63 6.08 -6.26
N GLY A 56 -4.74 4.75 -6.11
CA GLY A 56 -4.91 3.83 -7.21
C GLY A 56 -6.14 4.17 -8.06
N ALA A 57 -7.30 4.42 -7.44
CA ALA A 57 -8.52 4.78 -8.16
C ALA A 57 -8.44 6.16 -8.82
N ASN A 58 -7.85 7.14 -8.14
CA ASN A 58 -7.73 8.51 -8.66
C ASN A 58 -6.93 8.59 -9.98
N ALA A 59 -5.96 7.70 -10.16
CA ALA A 59 -5.16 7.63 -11.38
C ALA A 59 -5.90 7.00 -12.58
N ILE A 60 -7.01 6.29 -12.35
CA ILE A 60 -7.77 5.63 -13.42
C ILE A 60 -8.99 6.49 -13.81
N PRO A 61 -9.07 6.99 -15.05
CA PRO A 61 -10.19 7.80 -15.49
C PRO A 61 -11.55 7.12 -15.30
N GLY A 62 -12.42 7.75 -14.52
CA GLY A 62 -13.79 7.29 -14.28
C GLY A 62 -13.92 6.13 -13.29
N ALA A 63 -12.83 5.66 -12.67
CA ALA A 63 -12.91 4.65 -11.63
C ALA A 63 -13.76 5.14 -10.44
N ARG A 64 -14.70 4.29 -10.00
CA ARG A 64 -15.55 4.53 -8.84
C ARG A 64 -15.65 3.24 -8.06
N LEU A 65 -15.15 3.27 -6.83
CA LEU A 65 -15.22 2.11 -5.95
C LEU A 65 -16.40 2.27 -4.99
N PRO A 66 -17.21 1.22 -4.78
CA PRO A 66 -18.29 1.26 -3.81
C PRO A 66 -17.73 1.22 -2.37
N THR A 67 -18.64 1.17 -1.39
CA THR A 67 -18.29 0.65 -0.06
C THR A 67 -18.30 -0.87 -0.09
N PHE A 68 -17.51 -1.50 0.78
CA PHE A 68 -17.43 -2.96 0.88
C PHE A 68 -17.89 -3.43 2.27
N ALA A 69 -18.57 -4.58 2.30
CA ALA A 69 -19.04 -5.18 3.55
C ALA A 69 -18.00 -6.15 4.12
N THR A 70 -17.11 -6.66 3.28
CA THR A 70 -16.09 -7.64 3.67
C THR A 70 -14.71 -7.25 3.16
N GLY A 71 -13.68 -7.71 3.87
CA GLY A 71 -12.30 -7.54 3.46
C GLY A 71 -11.98 -8.27 2.16
N GLN A 72 -12.57 -9.43 1.89
CA GLN A 72 -12.34 -10.17 0.63
C GLN A 72 -12.89 -9.41 -0.58
N GLU A 73 -14.09 -8.83 -0.50
CA GLU A 73 -14.64 -7.98 -1.58
C GLU A 73 -13.72 -6.78 -1.85
N TYR A 74 -13.22 -6.15 -0.78
CA TYR A 74 -12.26 -5.07 -0.89
C TYR A 74 -10.96 -5.54 -1.54
N MET A 75 -10.34 -6.63 -1.07
CA MET A 75 -9.07 -7.14 -1.63
C MET A 75 -9.19 -7.50 -3.11
N GLN A 76 -10.30 -8.13 -3.51
CA GLN A 76 -10.57 -8.42 -4.92
C GLN A 76 -10.66 -7.13 -5.74
N SER A 77 -11.38 -6.13 -5.25
CA SER A 77 -11.46 -4.83 -5.93
C SER A 77 -10.10 -4.15 -6.07
N GLN A 78 -9.22 -4.28 -5.07
CA GLN A 78 -7.87 -3.72 -5.13
C GLN A 78 -6.96 -4.51 -6.08
N TYR A 79 -7.14 -5.82 -6.21
CA TYR A 79 -6.47 -6.60 -7.25
C TYR A 79 -6.91 -6.18 -8.66
N ASP A 80 -8.22 -6.01 -8.86
CA ASP A 80 -8.77 -5.54 -10.14
C ASP A 80 -8.22 -4.16 -10.51
N MET A 81 -8.04 -3.28 -9.51
CA MET A 81 -7.37 -1.99 -9.70
C MET A 81 -5.94 -2.14 -10.21
N VAL A 82 -5.15 -3.04 -9.61
CA VAL A 82 -3.77 -3.31 -10.04
C VAL A 82 -3.76 -3.79 -11.49
N LEU A 83 -4.64 -4.71 -11.87
CA LEU A 83 -4.75 -5.16 -13.26
C LEU A 83 -5.13 -4.03 -14.23
N GLN A 84 -6.05 -3.15 -13.85
CA GLN A 84 -6.41 -1.99 -14.67
C GLN A 84 -5.23 -1.03 -14.85
N HIS A 85 -4.43 -0.80 -13.81
CA HIS A 85 -3.19 -0.02 -13.90
C HIS A 85 -2.22 -0.61 -14.92
N THR A 86 -1.98 -1.92 -14.89
CA THR A 86 -1.11 -2.58 -15.90
C THR A 86 -1.66 -2.48 -17.33
N ALA A 87 -2.96 -2.20 -17.49
CA ALA A 87 -3.62 -2.09 -18.79
C ALA A 87 -3.70 -0.64 -19.30
N MET A 88 -3.31 0.36 -18.49
CA MET A 88 -3.32 1.76 -18.92
C MET A 88 -2.32 1.98 -20.06
N PRO A 89 -2.70 2.68 -21.14
CA PRO A 89 -1.76 3.03 -22.20
C PRO A 89 -0.60 3.87 -21.66
N CYS A 90 0.61 3.50 -22.01
CA CYS A 90 1.85 4.15 -21.60
C CYS A 90 2.80 4.21 -22.81
N GLU A 91 3.16 5.40 -23.25
CA GLU A 91 3.98 5.60 -24.46
C GLU A 91 5.29 4.78 -24.40
N GLY A 92 5.61 4.08 -25.48
CA GLY A 92 6.86 3.33 -25.58
C GLY A 92 6.94 2.05 -24.73
N LEU A 93 5.84 1.62 -24.11
CA LEU A 93 5.77 0.35 -23.38
C LEU A 93 6.01 -0.83 -24.34
N GLY A 94 7.11 -1.56 -24.16
CA GLY A 94 7.42 -2.79 -24.91
C GLY A 94 6.69 -4.03 -24.39
N GLU A 95 6.63 -5.08 -25.21
CA GLU A 95 6.02 -6.37 -24.85
C GLU A 95 6.67 -6.99 -23.60
N GLU A 96 7.99 -6.90 -23.47
CA GLU A 96 8.72 -7.42 -22.31
C GLU A 96 8.23 -6.79 -20.99
N THR A 97 8.02 -5.47 -20.97
CA THR A 97 7.49 -4.79 -19.77
C THR A 97 6.07 -5.23 -19.47
N ALA A 98 5.20 -5.29 -20.49
CA ALA A 98 3.82 -5.75 -20.33
C ALA A 98 3.75 -7.20 -19.81
N ARG A 99 4.67 -8.07 -20.26
CA ARG A 99 4.78 -9.45 -19.77
C ARG A 99 5.19 -9.49 -18.30
N ARG A 100 6.21 -8.72 -17.90
CA ARG A 100 6.66 -8.63 -16.50
C ARG A 100 5.57 -8.13 -15.57
N GLU A 101 4.79 -7.12 -15.98
CA GLU A 101 3.66 -6.61 -15.21
C GLU A 101 2.57 -7.66 -15.02
N LEU A 102 2.14 -8.31 -16.09
CA LEU A 102 1.14 -9.37 -16.04
C LEU A 102 1.62 -10.55 -15.20
N PHE A 103 2.85 -11.01 -15.42
CA PHE A 103 3.43 -12.10 -14.65
C PHE A 103 3.51 -11.76 -13.16
N ALA A 104 3.95 -10.56 -12.80
CA ALA A 104 4.00 -10.09 -11.42
C ALA A 104 2.60 -10.02 -10.79
N ALA A 105 1.63 -9.41 -11.46
CA ALA A 105 0.25 -9.29 -10.97
C ALA A 105 -0.37 -10.68 -10.70
N HIS A 106 -0.30 -11.58 -11.68
CA HIS A 106 -0.88 -12.91 -11.55
C HIS A 106 -0.14 -13.81 -10.55
N SER A 107 1.19 -13.67 -10.43
CA SER A 107 1.96 -14.37 -9.40
C SER A 107 1.59 -13.93 -7.97
N LEU A 108 1.17 -12.68 -7.82
CA LEU A 108 0.80 -12.09 -6.53
C LEU A 108 -0.69 -12.21 -6.20
N GLN A 109 -1.54 -12.61 -7.15
CA GLN A 109 -3.00 -12.66 -7.00
C GLN A 109 -3.45 -13.36 -5.70
N LYS A 110 -2.82 -14.49 -5.35
CA LYS A 110 -3.17 -15.27 -4.14
C LYS A 110 -2.97 -14.53 -2.81
N TYR A 111 -2.19 -13.45 -2.81
CA TYR A 111 -1.94 -12.62 -1.63
C TYR A 111 -2.91 -11.44 -1.52
N PHE A 112 -3.75 -11.19 -2.52
CA PHE A 112 -4.85 -10.24 -2.43
C PHE A 112 -6.03 -10.87 -1.68
N THR A 113 -5.83 -11.11 -0.40
CA THR A 113 -6.80 -11.78 0.48
C THR A 113 -6.62 -11.30 1.92
N VAL A 114 -7.61 -11.55 2.76
CA VAL A 114 -7.52 -11.39 4.21
C VAL A 114 -7.84 -12.72 4.91
N PRO A 115 -7.32 -12.99 6.12
CA PRO A 115 -7.75 -14.15 6.89
C PRO A 115 -9.25 -14.14 7.16
N ASP A 116 -9.90 -15.31 7.11
CA ASP A 116 -11.36 -15.44 7.34
C ASP A 116 -11.80 -14.84 8.68
N ALA A 117 -10.94 -14.97 9.71
CA ALA A 117 -11.19 -14.46 11.05
C ALA A 117 -11.39 -12.93 11.11
N VAL A 118 -10.91 -12.19 10.11
CA VAL A 118 -11.01 -10.72 10.02
C VAL A 118 -11.74 -10.25 8.76
N ASN A 119 -12.34 -11.18 8.01
CA ASN A 119 -13.02 -10.84 6.76
C ASN A 119 -14.23 -9.92 6.98
N ASN A 120 -14.95 -10.09 8.09
CA ASN A 120 -16.11 -9.26 8.43
C ASN A 120 -15.75 -8.13 9.43
N GLY A 121 -14.47 -7.81 9.57
CA GLY A 121 -13.95 -6.81 10.49
C GLY A 121 -13.05 -7.38 11.59
N PRO A 122 -12.44 -6.51 12.42
CA PRO A 122 -12.68 -5.08 12.46
C PRO A 122 -12.11 -4.35 11.22
N PHE A 123 -12.79 -3.29 10.80
CA PHE A 123 -12.31 -2.37 9.78
C PHE A 123 -11.94 -1.05 10.45
N VAL A 124 -10.75 -0.54 10.16
CA VAL A 124 -10.12 0.54 10.95
C VAL A 124 -9.79 1.76 10.10
N LEU A 125 -9.87 2.95 10.69
CA LEU A 125 -9.48 4.19 10.02
C LEU A 125 -7.99 4.19 9.70
N HIS A 126 -7.67 4.59 8.48
CA HIS A 126 -6.30 4.62 7.99
C HIS A 126 -6.05 5.89 7.17
N HIS A 127 -4.88 6.50 7.42
CA HIS A 127 -4.38 7.64 6.67
C HIS A 127 -3.33 7.13 5.66
N PRO A 128 -3.69 6.92 4.37
CA PRO A 128 -2.79 6.27 3.43
C PRO A 128 -1.54 7.06 3.09
N ASP A 129 -1.58 8.39 3.27
CA ASP A 129 -0.47 9.30 2.97
C ASP A 129 0.09 9.97 4.21
N LEU A 130 0.32 9.20 5.28
CA LEU A 130 0.95 9.73 6.51
C LEU A 130 2.47 9.93 6.32
N LEU A 131 2.84 10.64 5.26
CA LEU A 131 4.18 11.14 4.99
C LEU A 131 4.51 12.24 6.00
N LEU A 132 5.80 12.43 6.28
CA LEU A 132 6.25 13.48 7.20
C LEU A 132 5.79 14.88 6.76
N GLY A 133 5.57 15.11 5.46
CA GLY A 133 5.06 16.38 4.92
C GLY A 133 3.65 16.73 5.40
N ASN A 134 2.88 15.72 5.80
CA ASN A 134 1.49 15.87 6.26
C ASN A 134 1.39 15.93 7.79
N ILE A 135 2.53 16.04 8.49
CA ILE A 135 2.60 16.15 9.95
C ILE A 135 3.12 17.54 10.31
N ILE A 136 2.28 18.34 10.95
CA ILE A 136 2.63 19.67 11.44
C ILE A 136 3.25 19.52 12.83
N VAL A 137 4.42 20.11 13.04
CA VAL A 137 5.13 20.12 14.32
C VAL A 137 5.45 21.53 14.78
N ASN A 138 5.61 21.73 16.09
CA ASN A 138 6.17 22.97 16.65
C ASN A 138 7.70 22.94 16.66
N ASP A 139 8.33 24.00 17.18
CA ASP A 139 9.80 24.12 17.27
C ASP A 139 10.46 23.01 18.12
N ASP A 140 9.70 22.40 19.04
CA ASP A 140 10.14 21.28 19.90
C ASP A 140 9.90 19.90 19.27
N MET A 141 9.44 19.87 18.01
CA MET A 141 9.08 18.68 17.22
C MET A 141 7.88 17.89 17.79
N GLU A 142 7.00 18.57 18.52
CA GLU A 142 5.74 18.02 19.02
C GLU A 142 4.66 18.17 17.95
N ILE A 143 3.91 17.10 17.69
CA ILE A 143 2.86 17.08 16.65
C ILE A 143 1.70 17.99 17.06
N GLN A 144 1.41 18.98 16.21
CA GLN A 144 0.29 19.91 16.37
C GLN A 144 -0.93 19.52 15.55
N GLY A 145 -0.73 18.72 14.50
CA GLY A 145 -1.83 18.25 13.65
C GLY A 145 -1.34 17.38 12.52
N ILE A 146 -2.29 16.65 11.94
CA ILE A 146 -2.14 15.88 10.71
C ILE A 146 -3.10 16.46 9.69
N ILE A 147 -2.60 16.69 8.49
CA ILE A 147 -3.36 17.25 7.38
C ILE A 147 -3.48 16.23 6.24
N ASP A 148 -4.18 16.62 5.18
CA ASP A 148 -4.29 15.86 3.94
C ASP A 148 -5.09 14.54 4.05
N TRP A 149 -6.27 14.65 4.66
CA TRP A 149 -7.19 13.53 4.90
C TRP A 149 -8.03 13.13 3.67
N GLU A 150 -7.79 13.69 2.49
CA GLU A 150 -8.70 13.55 1.33
C GLU A 150 -8.86 12.10 0.82
N PHE A 151 -7.86 11.26 1.05
CA PHE A 151 -7.90 9.82 0.76
C PHE A 151 -8.02 8.94 2.00
N ALA A 152 -8.27 9.51 3.18
CA ALA A 152 -8.47 8.74 4.39
C ALA A 152 -9.62 7.75 4.21
N ASN A 153 -9.36 6.50 4.55
CA ASN A 153 -10.29 5.41 4.31
C ASN A 153 -10.23 4.37 5.42
N VAL A 154 -11.29 3.59 5.49
CA VAL A 154 -11.41 2.44 6.38
C VAL A 154 -10.86 1.22 5.66
N VAL A 155 -9.97 0.46 6.29
CA VAL A 155 -9.33 -0.74 5.71
C VAL A 155 -9.54 -1.98 6.59
N PRO A 156 -9.47 -3.19 6.03
CA PRO A 156 -9.30 -4.41 6.82
C PRO A 156 -8.13 -4.29 7.80
N LEU A 157 -8.28 -4.78 9.04
CA LEU A 157 -7.24 -4.71 10.06
C LEU A 157 -5.84 -5.16 9.58
N PRO A 158 -5.68 -6.25 8.78
CA PRO A 158 -4.37 -6.63 8.25
C PRO A 158 -3.70 -5.59 7.35
N LEU A 159 -4.41 -4.57 6.89
CA LEU A 159 -3.86 -3.50 6.05
C LEU A 159 -3.61 -2.21 6.83
N PHE A 160 -3.96 -2.17 8.11
CA PHE A 160 -3.51 -1.14 9.03
C PHE A 160 -2.03 -1.36 9.32
N MET A 161 -1.19 -0.67 8.56
CA MET A 161 0.25 -0.89 8.53
C MET A 161 1.00 0.39 8.91
N PRO A 162 2.27 0.29 9.32
CA PRO A 162 3.10 1.45 9.56
C PRO A 162 3.15 2.38 8.33
N PRO A 163 3.50 3.66 8.51
CA PRO A 163 3.63 4.60 7.40
C PRO A 163 4.56 4.06 6.31
N LEU A 164 4.23 4.32 5.03
CA LEU A 164 4.99 3.76 3.92
C LEU A 164 6.47 4.10 4.00
N TRP A 165 6.87 5.32 4.36
CA TRP A 165 8.29 5.67 4.51
C TRP A 165 9.08 4.78 5.49
N ALA A 166 8.41 4.02 6.37
CA ALA A 166 9.03 3.03 7.24
C ALA A 166 9.01 1.59 6.68
N ILE A 167 8.19 1.25 5.69
CA ILE A 167 8.03 -0.13 5.18
C ILE A 167 8.20 -0.28 3.66
N GLY A 168 8.06 0.81 2.91
CA GLY A 168 8.14 0.89 1.46
C GLY A 168 8.61 2.28 1.03
N SER A 169 9.78 2.37 0.39
CA SER A 169 10.19 3.60 -0.26
C SER A 169 11.15 3.33 -1.42
N ASP A 170 11.39 4.39 -2.19
CA ASP A 170 12.48 4.50 -3.19
C ASP A 170 13.87 4.23 -2.57
N SER A 171 14.03 4.43 -1.25
CA SER A 171 15.26 4.17 -0.52
C SER A 171 15.10 3.04 0.49
N VAL A 172 15.52 1.83 0.09
CA VAL A 172 15.54 0.63 0.96
C VAL A 172 16.25 0.91 2.28
N TRP A 173 17.35 1.67 2.22
CA TRP A 173 18.13 2.01 3.41
C TRP A 173 17.35 2.89 4.39
N LEU A 174 16.70 3.96 3.91
CA LEU A 174 15.89 4.83 4.76
C LEU A 174 14.74 4.06 5.40
N ALA A 175 14.00 3.28 4.60
CA ALA A 175 12.91 2.46 5.11
C ALA A 175 13.39 1.50 6.19
N SER A 176 14.51 0.79 5.97
CA SER A 176 15.09 -0.12 6.96
C SER A 176 15.53 0.58 8.24
N TYR A 177 16.09 1.79 8.14
CA TYR A 177 16.49 2.57 9.31
C TYR A 177 15.28 2.97 10.14
N PHE A 178 14.28 3.60 9.52
CA PHE A 178 13.08 4.07 10.21
C PHE A 178 12.22 2.92 10.74
N TRP A 179 12.16 1.80 10.02
CA TRP A 179 11.57 0.57 10.54
C TRP A 179 12.21 0.14 11.86
N SER A 180 13.55 0.19 11.93
CA SER A 180 14.30 -0.22 13.11
C SER A 180 14.02 0.70 14.30
N GLU A 181 13.96 2.02 14.08
CA GLU A 181 13.63 2.99 15.12
C GLU A 181 12.17 2.83 15.62
N ILE A 182 11.20 2.63 14.70
CA ILE A 182 9.80 2.35 15.05
C ILE A 182 9.69 1.06 15.87
N THR A 183 10.33 -0.02 15.40
CA THR A 183 10.34 -1.31 16.09
C THR A 183 10.94 -1.18 17.48
N TYR A 184 12.04 -0.43 17.62
CA TYR A 184 12.64 -0.15 18.90
C TYR A 184 11.67 0.57 19.85
N GLY A 185 10.95 1.59 19.36
CA GLY A 185 9.91 2.28 20.12
C GLY A 185 8.78 1.34 20.58
N ILE A 186 8.27 0.50 19.68
CA ILE A 186 7.22 -0.50 19.96
C ILE A 186 7.67 -1.51 21.03
N LEU A 187 8.91 -1.98 20.97
CA LEU A 187 9.45 -2.96 21.92
C LEU A 187 9.72 -2.37 23.31
N ARG A 188 10.04 -1.06 23.39
CA ARG A 188 10.28 -0.35 24.65
C ARG A 188 9.00 0.14 25.33
N GLY A 189 7.95 0.43 24.57
CA GLY A 189 6.68 0.94 25.10
C GLY A 189 5.68 -0.17 25.38
N ASP A 190 5.23 -0.29 26.63
CA ASP A 190 4.24 -1.30 27.04
C ASP A 190 2.86 -1.11 26.42
N ARG A 191 2.55 0.11 25.94
CA ARG A 191 1.26 0.42 25.30
C ARG A 191 1.14 -0.08 23.86
N TYR A 192 2.25 -0.41 23.20
CA TYR A 192 2.25 -0.81 21.77
C TYR A 192 2.18 -2.34 21.57
N GLN A 193 1.65 -3.08 22.55
CA GLN A 193 1.55 -4.54 22.49
C GLN A 193 0.74 -5.03 21.27
N THR A 194 -0.26 -4.27 20.85
CA THR A 194 -1.07 -4.54 19.66
C THR A 194 -0.20 -4.56 18.41
N PHE A 195 0.62 -3.53 18.20
CA PHE A 195 1.53 -3.43 17.05
C PHE A 195 2.63 -4.49 17.04
N ARG A 196 3.06 -5.00 18.20
CA ARG A 196 4.01 -6.12 18.26
C ARG A 196 3.50 -7.38 17.57
N LYS A 197 2.18 -7.58 17.53
CA LYS A 197 1.55 -8.73 16.86
C LYS A 197 1.13 -8.38 15.44
N GLU A 198 0.50 -7.23 15.25
CA GLU A 198 -0.10 -6.85 13.96
C GLU A 198 0.97 -6.47 12.90
N TRP A 199 2.13 -5.98 13.33
CA TRP A 199 3.22 -5.55 12.45
C TRP A 199 4.47 -6.42 12.56
N ASP A 200 4.34 -7.68 13.01
CA ASP A 200 5.47 -8.60 13.14
C ASP A 200 5.98 -9.04 11.76
N ARG A 201 7.04 -8.38 11.26
CA ARG A 201 7.68 -8.72 9.98
C ARG A 201 8.39 -10.09 9.97
N LEU A 202 8.56 -10.73 11.13
CA LEU A 202 9.06 -12.11 11.17
C LEU A 202 7.98 -13.11 10.75
N ASN A 203 6.70 -12.71 10.82
CA ASN A 203 5.61 -13.48 10.26
C ASN A 203 5.56 -13.25 8.72
N PRO A 204 5.74 -14.30 7.90
CA PRO A 204 5.78 -14.18 6.45
C PRO A 204 4.45 -13.68 5.85
N ASP A 205 3.31 -13.97 6.49
CA ASP A 205 2.00 -13.53 6.00
C ASP A 205 1.80 -12.03 6.21
N ILE A 206 2.23 -11.50 7.35
CA ILE A 206 2.23 -10.07 7.64
C ILE A 206 3.19 -9.35 6.68
N LEU A 207 4.37 -9.92 6.46
CA LEU A 207 5.35 -9.35 5.53
C LEU A 207 4.82 -9.30 4.09
N ALA A 208 4.19 -10.38 3.62
CA ALA A 208 3.53 -10.40 2.31
C ALA A 208 2.42 -9.35 2.24
N THR A 209 1.60 -9.23 3.29
CA THR A 209 0.52 -8.24 3.37
C THR A 209 1.04 -6.80 3.30
N MET A 210 2.19 -6.49 3.93
CA MET A 210 2.85 -5.18 3.80
C MET A 210 3.22 -4.85 2.35
N TYR A 211 3.75 -5.82 1.60
CA TYR A 211 4.11 -5.63 0.19
C TYR A 211 2.88 -5.47 -0.71
N ILE A 212 1.82 -6.24 -0.45
CA ILE A 212 0.55 -6.07 -1.14
C ILE A 212 -0.06 -4.69 -0.84
N ALA A 213 -0.02 -4.24 0.43
CA ALA A 213 -0.47 -2.89 0.81
C ALA A 213 0.32 -1.78 0.09
N GLN A 214 1.62 -1.95 -0.12
CA GLN A 214 2.42 -1.01 -0.92
C GLN A 214 1.92 -0.96 -2.37
N ILE A 215 1.75 -2.12 -3.02
CA ILE A 215 1.26 -2.21 -4.41
C ILE A 215 -0.14 -1.59 -4.53
N MET A 216 -1.02 -1.81 -3.56
CA MET A 216 -2.38 -1.25 -3.57
C MET A 216 -2.37 0.28 -3.51
N ARG A 217 -1.44 0.88 -2.74
CA ARG A 217 -1.30 2.33 -2.63
C ARG A 217 -0.60 2.94 -3.85
N HIS A 218 0.39 2.23 -4.39
CA HIS A 218 1.15 2.64 -5.58
C HIS A 218 1.23 1.48 -6.59
N PRO A 219 0.21 1.26 -7.43
CA PRO A 219 0.19 0.15 -8.38
C PRO A 219 1.37 0.13 -9.36
N THR A 220 1.97 1.28 -9.63
CA THR A 220 3.19 1.43 -10.43
C THR A 220 4.42 0.75 -9.80
N ASP A 221 4.40 0.47 -8.50
CA ASP A 221 5.46 -0.25 -7.80
C ASP A 221 5.39 -1.77 -8.00
N LEU A 222 4.37 -2.29 -8.69
CA LEU A 222 4.12 -3.74 -8.85
C LEU A 222 5.39 -4.53 -9.19
N CYS A 223 6.06 -4.17 -10.28
CA CYS A 223 7.25 -4.90 -10.72
C CYS A 223 8.44 -4.71 -9.77
N SER A 224 8.60 -3.52 -9.18
CA SER A 224 9.72 -3.23 -8.28
C SER A 224 9.58 -3.99 -6.96
N VAL A 225 8.38 -4.00 -6.38
CA VAL A 225 8.02 -4.77 -5.18
C VAL A 225 8.11 -6.26 -5.45
N PHE A 226 7.53 -6.74 -6.55
CA PHE A 226 7.60 -8.15 -6.94
C PHE A 226 9.05 -8.61 -7.04
N ARG A 227 9.89 -7.90 -7.80
CA ARG A 227 11.30 -8.26 -7.98
C ARG A 227 12.08 -8.23 -6.67
N ARG A 228 11.89 -7.20 -5.86
CA ARG A 228 12.66 -6.96 -4.64
C ARG A 228 12.30 -7.92 -3.51
N PHE A 229 11.04 -8.31 -3.40
CA PHE A 229 10.52 -8.95 -2.19
C PHE A 229 9.79 -10.28 -2.40
N SER A 230 9.29 -10.54 -3.61
CA SER A 230 8.46 -11.73 -3.86
C SER A 230 9.13 -12.71 -4.80
N ALA A 231 9.82 -12.24 -5.84
CA ALA A 231 10.34 -13.05 -6.93
C ALA A 231 11.31 -14.12 -6.43
N GLN A 232 12.30 -13.74 -5.60
CA GLN A 232 13.25 -14.69 -5.03
C GLN A 232 12.58 -15.69 -4.08
N HIS A 233 11.58 -15.25 -3.30
CA HIS A 233 10.86 -16.12 -2.38
C HIS A 233 9.98 -17.15 -3.11
N LEU A 234 9.35 -16.72 -4.21
CA LEU A 234 8.43 -17.55 -4.99
C LEU A 234 9.16 -18.47 -5.98
N PHE A 235 10.24 -17.99 -6.60
CA PHE A 235 10.86 -18.64 -7.77
C PHE A 235 12.38 -18.79 -7.67
N GLY A 236 13.01 -18.33 -6.58
CA GLY A 236 14.46 -18.41 -6.41
C GLY A 236 15.22 -17.63 -7.49
N ASN A 237 16.18 -18.30 -8.15
CA ASN A 237 16.97 -17.72 -9.24
C ASN A 237 16.34 -17.94 -10.63
N ASP A 238 15.22 -18.66 -10.71
CA ASP A 238 14.62 -19.13 -11.98
C ASP A 238 13.43 -18.26 -12.42
N VAL A 239 13.39 -17.00 -12.00
CA VAL A 239 12.27 -16.08 -12.26
C VAL A 239 11.98 -15.94 -13.75
N ASP A 240 13.03 -15.83 -14.58
CA ASP A 240 12.89 -15.69 -16.04
C ASP A 240 12.30 -16.96 -16.68
N GLN A 241 12.69 -18.14 -16.19
CA GLN A 241 12.13 -19.41 -16.63
C GLN A 241 10.66 -19.54 -16.21
N ALA A 242 10.34 -19.17 -14.96
CA ALA A 242 8.98 -19.17 -14.45
C ALA A 242 8.06 -18.22 -15.23
N GLU A 243 8.57 -17.07 -15.66
CA GLU A 243 7.85 -16.16 -16.56
C GLU A 243 7.59 -16.81 -17.93
N SER A 244 8.61 -17.47 -18.52
CA SER A 244 8.44 -18.18 -19.79
C SER A 244 7.36 -19.26 -19.69
N ASP A 245 7.48 -20.15 -18.71
CA ASP A 245 6.56 -21.26 -18.47
C ASP A 245 5.12 -20.75 -18.23
N PHE A 246 4.99 -19.64 -17.49
CA PHE A 246 3.70 -19.01 -17.24
C PHE A 246 3.00 -18.60 -18.54
N PHE A 247 3.69 -17.97 -19.47
CA PHE A 247 3.08 -17.51 -20.72
C PHE A 247 2.91 -18.62 -21.76
N GLU A 248 3.73 -19.67 -21.72
CA GLU A 248 3.47 -20.90 -22.48
C GLU A 248 2.15 -21.56 -22.04
N ALA A 249 1.89 -21.56 -20.73
CA ALA A 249 0.64 -22.08 -20.17
C ALA A 249 -0.57 -21.12 -20.34
N ASN A 250 -0.34 -19.83 -20.56
CA ASN A 250 -1.38 -18.79 -20.59
C ASN A 250 -1.31 -17.94 -21.88
N GLU A 251 -1.62 -18.57 -23.02
CA GLU A 251 -1.54 -17.92 -24.35
C GLU A 251 -2.37 -16.63 -24.46
N ALA A 252 -3.53 -16.58 -23.80
CA ALA A 252 -4.37 -15.39 -23.76
C ALA A 252 -3.67 -14.19 -23.09
N LEU A 253 -2.91 -14.41 -22.02
CA LEU A 253 -2.13 -13.36 -21.35
C LEU A 253 -0.92 -12.97 -22.20
N ALA A 254 -0.32 -13.90 -22.93
CA ALA A 254 0.75 -13.57 -23.88
C ALA A 254 0.23 -12.69 -25.03
N ALA A 255 -0.98 -12.97 -25.53
CA ALA A 255 -1.63 -12.14 -26.53
C ALA A 255 -1.99 -10.75 -25.98
N GLU A 256 -2.42 -10.67 -24.73
CA GLU A 256 -2.70 -9.41 -24.05
C GLU A 256 -1.43 -8.53 -23.90
N ALA A 257 -0.29 -9.12 -23.53
CA ALA A 257 0.99 -8.39 -23.47
C ALA A 257 1.37 -7.80 -24.83
N ARG A 258 1.24 -8.58 -25.91
CA ARG A 258 1.46 -8.11 -27.29
C ARG A 258 0.51 -6.97 -27.66
N ARG A 259 -0.78 -7.10 -27.32
CA ARG A 259 -1.80 -6.07 -27.59
C ARG A 259 -1.44 -4.75 -26.92
N ARG A 260 -1.03 -4.77 -25.65
CA ARG A 260 -0.62 -3.57 -24.90
C ARG A 260 0.56 -2.88 -25.57
N ALA A 261 1.59 -3.64 -25.95
CA ALA A 261 2.76 -3.09 -26.64
C ALA A 261 2.40 -2.43 -27.98
N MET A 262 1.49 -3.02 -28.75
CA MET A 262 1.05 -2.45 -30.03
C MET A 262 0.31 -1.13 -29.88
N ILE A 263 -0.63 -1.05 -28.93
CA ILE A 263 -1.40 0.20 -28.67
C ILE A 263 -0.45 1.34 -28.31
N ASN A 264 0.55 1.05 -27.49
CA ASN A 264 1.49 2.03 -26.97
C ASN A 264 2.58 2.46 -27.98
N GLY A 265 2.79 1.68 -29.04
CA GLY A 265 3.64 2.08 -30.18
C GLY A 265 2.95 3.03 -31.18
N THR A 266 1.66 3.32 -31.01
CA THR A 266 0.84 4.11 -31.94
C THR A 266 0.34 5.45 -31.37
N ILE A 267 0.79 5.84 -30.18
CA ILE A 267 0.43 7.12 -29.56
C ILE A 267 1.26 8.23 -30.25
N ASP A 268 0.72 8.80 -31.33
CA ASP A 268 1.29 9.98 -32.01
C ASP A 268 1.11 11.24 -31.16
N VAL A 269 2.20 11.99 -30.94
CA VAL A 269 2.17 13.31 -30.28
C VAL A 269 1.66 14.35 -31.29
N PRO A 270 0.66 15.18 -30.95
CA PRO A 270 0.42 16.41 -31.70
C PRO A 270 1.63 17.33 -31.51
N THR A 271 2.39 17.55 -32.59
CA THR A 271 3.48 18.54 -32.68
C THR A 271 3.02 19.95 -32.31
#